data_AF-A0AAP9NG96-F1
#
_entry.id   AF-A0AAP9NG96-F1
#
_cell.length_a   1.000
_cell.length_b   1.000
_cell.length_c   1.000
_cell.angle_alpha   90.00
_cell.angle_beta   90.00
_cell.angle_gamma   90.00
#
_symmetry.space_group_name_H-M   'P 1'
#
loop_
_entity.id
_entity.type
_entity.pdbx_description
1 polymer ?
#
loop_
_entity_poly.entity_id
_entity_poly.type
_entity_poly.pdbx_seq_one_letter_code
_entity_poly.pdbx_strand_id
1 'polypeptide(L)'
;MNNLVITNKDFIKWYSSLPLIPHSPIGRSSYSLKGLMAYTGMSRSWILNFAERYQIQTFYLGLNRRFDEIDCKTAWDIERIKYAQWLTIDEITTHLNIDAKELLTLVAKHLVRVRCIAYTNYYCKKDVEQEIRWRESHV
;
A
#
# COMPACT_ATOMS: atom_id res chain seq x y z
N MET A 1 -27.97 -35.80 -9.33
CA MET A 1 -27.07 -34.70 -8.95
C MET A 1 -27.77 -33.92 -7.85
N ASN A 2 -27.19 -33.85 -6.65
CA ASN A 2 -27.74 -33.02 -5.58
C ASN A 2 -27.49 -31.55 -5.93
N ASN A 3 -28.56 -30.81 -6.22
CA ASN A 3 -28.48 -29.36 -6.34
C ASN A 3 -28.19 -28.78 -4.95
N LEU A 4 -26.92 -28.46 -4.71
CA LEU A 4 -26.49 -27.72 -3.53
C LEU A 4 -27.05 -26.30 -3.62
N VAL A 5 -28.24 -26.09 -3.06
CA VAL A 5 -28.85 -24.77 -2.92
C VAL A 5 -28.34 -24.17 -1.62
N ILE A 6 -27.38 -23.25 -1.72
CA ILE A 6 -26.97 -22.42 -0.58
C ILE A 6 -28.03 -21.34 -0.40
N THR A 7 -28.53 -21.16 0.81
CA THR A 7 -29.45 -20.06 1.09
C THR A 7 -28.72 -18.72 0.93
N ASN A 8 -29.36 -17.72 0.33
CA ASN A 8 -28.72 -16.41 0.10
C ASN A 8 -28.13 -15.78 1.37
N LYS A 9 -28.75 -16.04 2.53
CA LYS A 9 -28.28 -15.54 3.83
C LYS A 9 -26.94 -16.19 4.24
N ASP A 10 -26.82 -17.50 4.10
CA ASP A 10 -25.59 -18.23 4.43
C ASP A 10 -24.47 -17.85 3.47
N PHE A 11 -24.80 -17.67 2.19
CA PHE A 11 -23.86 -17.17 1.19
C PHE A 11 -23.33 -15.78 1.56
N ILE A 12 -24.20 -14.80 1.83
CA ILE A 12 -23.77 -13.44 2.18
C ILE A 12 -22.92 -13.44 3.46
N LYS A 13 -23.27 -14.26 4.45
CA LYS A 13 -22.49 -14.40 5.69
C LYS A 13 -21.08 -14.93 5.42
N TRP A 14 -20.96 -16.00 4.63
CA TRP A 14 -19.67 -16.54 4.23
C TRP A 14 -18.87 -15.55 3.37
N TYR A 15 -19.50 -15.04 2.30
CA TYR A 15 -18.85 -14.16 1.32
C TYR A 15 -18.35 -12.86 1.94
N SER A 16 -19.15 -12.22 2.80
CA SER A 16 -18.76 -11.00 3.51
C SER A 16 -17.63 -11.20 4.53
N SER A 17 -17.39 -12.42 4.98
CA SER A 17 -16.33 -12.76 5.94
C SER A 17 -14.94 -12.90 5.31
N LEU A 18 -14.86 -12.96 3.97
CA LEU A 18 -13.58 -13.13 3.27
C LEU A 18 -12.63 -11.95 3.54
N PRO A 19 -11.34 -12.20 3.88
CA PRO A 19 -10.37 -11.15 4.15
C PRO A 19 -10.23 -10.16 3.00
N LEU A 20 -10.10 -10.69 1.78
CA LEU A 20 -10.16 -10.00 0.51
C LEU A 20 -11.27 -10.66 -0.30
N ILE A 21 -12.21 -9.86 -0.77
CA ILE A 21 -13.20 -10.28 -1.76
C ILE A 21 -12.63 -9.87 -3.11
N PRO A 22 -12.45 -10.80 -4.06
CA PRO A 22 -11.97 -10.46 -5.39
C PRO A 22 -13.05 -9.72 -6.19
N HIS A 23 -12.64 -9.08 -7.28
CA HIS A 23 -13.59 -8.56 -8.25
C HIS A 23 -14.50 -9.70 -8.75
N SER A 24 -15.80 -9.48 -8.70
CA SER A 24 -16.80 -10.49 -9.08
C SER A 24 -18.03 -9.80 -9.69
N PRO A 25 -18.89 -10.54 -10.40
CA PRO A 25 -20.18 -10.01 -10.85
C PRO A 25 -21.09 -9.49 -9.71
N ILE A 26 -20.82 -9.90 -8.47
CA ILE A 26 -21.62 -9.58 -7.29
C ILE A 26 -21.12 -8.29 -6.61
N GLY A 27 -19.90 -7.86 -6.90
CA GLY A 27 -19.36 -6.65 -6.28
C GLY A 27 -17.91 -6.37 -6.61
N ARG A 28 -17.51 -5.15 -6.25
CA ARG A 28 -16.13 -4.67 -6.39
C ARG A 28 -15.21 -5.37 -5.40
N SER A 29 -13.94 -5.46 -5.80
CA SER A 29 -12.92 -6.02 -4.95
C SER A 29 -12.73 -5.16 -3.71
N SER A 30 -12.63 -5.78 -2.55
CA SER A 30 -12.55 -5.05 -1.29
C SER A 30 -11.88 -5.84 -0.19
N TYR A 31 -11.29 -5.13 0.76
CA TYR A 31 -10.81 -5.71 2.01
C TYR A 31 -11.87 -5.66 3.11
N SER A 32 -11.89 -6.68 3.95
CA SER A 32 -12.42 -6.55 5.32
C SER A 32 -11.45 -5.74 6.17
N LEU A 33 -11.89 -5.23 7.31
CA LEU A 33 -10.99 -4.61 8.28
C LEU A 33 -9.80 -5.53 8.64
N LYS A 34 -10.06 -6.82 8.89
CA LYS A 34 -9.02 -7.80 9.20
C LYS A 34 -8.07 -8.04 8.02
N GLY A 35 -8.62 -8.10 6.80
CA GLY A 35 -7.83 -8.26 5.58
C GLY A 35 -6.92 -7.06 5.33
N LEU A 36 -7.43 -5.84 5.54
CA LEU A 36 -6.65 -4.61 5.36
C LEU A 36 -5.56 -4.47 6.41
N MET A 37 -5.84 -4.85 7.66
CA MET A 37 -4.81 -4.96 8.71
C MET A 37 -3.71 -5.95 8.33
N ALA A 38 -4.08 -7.12 7.79
CA ALA A 38 -3.10 -8.11 7.36
C ALA A 38 -2.27 -7.64 6.16
N TYR A 39 -2.90 -6.93 5.21
CA TYR A 39 -2.23 -6.39 4.01
C TYR A 39 -1.20 -5.29 4.36
N THR A 40 -1.57 -4.36 5.24
CA THR A 40 -0.73 -3.22 5.62
C THR A 40 0.22 -3.52 6.78
N GLY A 41 -0.07 -4.56 7.59
CA GLY A 41 0.61 -4.82 8.86
C GLY A 41 0.21 -3.86 9.99
N MET A 42 -0.82 -3.03 9.79
CA MET A 42 -1.19 -1.97 10.73
C MET A 42 -2.34 -2.37 11.67
N SER A 43 -2.43 -1.67 12.80
CA SER A 43 -3.45 -1.92 13.82
C SER A 43 -4.83 -1.42 13.38
N ARG A 44 -5.89 -1.93 14.04
CA ARG A 44 -7.28 -1.55 13.75
C ARG A 44 -7.50 -0.03 13.78
N SER A 45 -7.10 0.64 14.86
CA SER A 45 -7.31 2.07 15.02
C SER A 45 -6.57 2.87 13.96
N TRP A 46 -5.37 2.42 13.60
CA TRP A 46 -4.59 3.03 12.52
C TRP A 46 -5.34 2.90 11.18
N ILE A 47 -5.87 1.71 10.85
CA ILE A 47 -6.62 1.49 9.60
C ILE A 47 -7.86 2.39 9.50
N LEU A 48 -8.58 2.60 10.61
CA LEU A 48 -9.76 3.48 10.61
C LEU A 48 -9.38 4.93 10.30
N ASN A 49 -8.30 5.42 10.92
CA ASN A 49 -7.78 6.76 10.65
C ASN A 49 -7.19 6.88 9.24
N PHE A 50 -6.54 5.81 8.74
CA PHE A 50 -6.01 5.74 7.38
C PHE A 50 -7.13 5.83 6.33
N ALA A 51 -8.22 5.09 6.53
CA ALA A 51 -9.37 5.13 5.64
C ALA A 51 -10.03 6.51 5.59
N GLU A 52 -10.10 7.21 6.73
CA GLU A 52 -10.60 8.58 6.78
C GLU A 52 -9.65 9.57 6.10
N ARG A 53 -8.35 9.50 6.44
CA ARG A 53 -7.32 10.42 5.90
C ARG A 53 -7.24 10.39 4.38
N TYR A 54 -7.38 9.22 3.79
CA TYR A 54 -7.30 9.00 2.35
C TYR A 54 -8.68 8.92 1.68
N GLN A 55 -9.76 9.20 2.42
CA GLN A 55 -11.13 9.15 1.91
C GLN A 55 -11.48 7.84 1.19
N ILE A 56 -10.98 6.71 1.71
CA ILE A 56 -11.15 5.39 1.11
C ILE A 56 -12.64 5.06 1.02
N GLN A 57 -13.11 4.66 -0.17
CA GLN A 57 -14.48 4.28 -0.35
C GLN A 57 -14.81 3.05 0.51
N THR A 58 -15.87 3.17 1.30
CA THR A 58 -16.37 2.07 2.14
C THR A 58 -17.84 1.79 1.91
N PHE A 59 -18.22 0.53 2.04
CA PHE A 59 -19.59 0.07 1.91
C PHE A 59 -19.82 -1.13 2.83
N TYR A 60 -21.09 -1.51 3.03
CA TYR A 60 -21.44 -2.68 3.84
C TYR A 60 -21.81 -3.86 2.94
N LEU A 61 -21.30 -5.04 3.31
CA LEU A 61 -21.75 -6.31 2.76
C LEU A 61 -22.19 -7.20 3.92
N GLY A 62 -23.50 -7.41 4.05
CA GLY A 62 -24.08 -7.93 5.28
C GLY A 62 -23.82 -6.98 6.44
N LEU A 63 -23.23 -7.48 7.53
CA LEU A 63 -22.86 -6.68 8.71
C LEU A 63 -21.41 -6.18 8.68
N ASN A 64 -20.64 -6.55 7.66
CA ASN A 64 -19.22 -6.25 7.58
C ASN A 64 -18.96 -5.00 6.73
N ARG A 65 -18.30 -4.00 7.33
CA ARG A 65 -17.75 -2.86 6.58
C ARG A 65 -16.60 -3.34 5.69
N ARG A 66 -16.64 -2.93 4.43
CA ARG A 66 -15.67 -3.22 3.38
C ARG A 66 -14.96 -1.94 2.97
N PHE A 67 -13.71 -2.08 2.55
CA PHE A 67 -12.86 -1.00 2.07
C PHE A 67 -12.46 -1.33 0.64
N ASP A 68 -12.69 -0.40 -0.30
CA ASP A 68 -12.38 -0.63 -1.72
C ASP A 68 -10.90 -0.98 -1.90
N GLU A 69 -10.63 -2.04 -2.67
CA GLU A 69 -9.27 -2.55 -2.82
C GLU A 69 -8.35 -1.54 -3.54
N ILE A 70 -8.85 -0.86 -4.56
CA ILE A 70 -8.07 0.05 -5.40
C ILE A 70 -7.68 1.27 -4.59
N ASP A 71 -8.64 1.87 -3.89
CA ASP A 71 -8.38 2.99 -2.98
C ASP A 71 -7.37 2.62 -1.90
N CYS A 72 -7.54 1.43 -1.29
CA CYS A 72 -6.63 0.94 -0.26
C CYS A 72 -5.20 0.78 -0.77
N LYS A 73 -5.01 0.16 -1.95
CA LYS A 73 -3.68 -0.04 -2.53
C LYS A 73 -3.03 1.28 -2.88
N THR A 74 -3.76 2.17 -3.55
CA THR A 74 -3.26 3.49 -3.95
C THR A 74 -2.85 4.33 -2.72
N ALA A 75 -3.70 4.38 -1.70
CA ALA A 75 -3.40 5.08 -0.46
C ALA A 75 -2.24 4.44 0.30
N TRP A 76 -2.16 3.10 0.31
CA TRP A 76 -1.08 2.38 0.98
C TRP A 76 0.27 2.57 0.29
N ASP A 77 0.31 2.59 -1.04
CA ASP A 77 1.54 2.87 -1.79
C ASP A 77 2.13 4.24 -1.39
N ILE A 78 1.28 5.26 -1.19
CA ILE A 78 1.73 6.57 -0.69
C ILE A 78 2.20 6.49 0.77
N GLU A 79 1.42 5.86 1.65
CA GLU A 79 1.66 5.87 3.10
C GLU A 79 2.85 4.96 3.49
N ARG A 80 3.03 3.81 2.83
CA ARG A 80 4.13 2.86 3.04
C ARG A 80 5.48 3.54 2.88
N ILE A 81 5.62 4.42 1.89
CA ILE A 81 6.87 5.12 1.59
C ILE A 81 7.31 5.98 2.76
N LYS A 82 6.40 6.51 3.57
CA LYS A 82 6.73 7.29 4.78
C LYS A 82 7.53 6.45 5.78
N TYR A 83 7.21 5.16 5.89
CA TYR A 83 7.83 4.23 6.84
C TYR A 83 8.99 3.42 6.26
N ALA A 84 9.08 3.31 4.93
CA ALA A 84 10.13 2.56 4.27
C ALA A 84 11.52 3.19 4.51
N GLN A 85 12.50 2.38 4.90
CA GLN A 85 13.89 2.84 5.04
C GLN A 85 14.70 2.70 3.74
N TRP A 86 14.23 1.81 2.86
CA TRP A 86 14.91 1.39 1.66
C TRP A 86 13.88 1.35 0.53
N LEU A 87 14.20 2.01 -0.56
CA LEU A 87 13.29 2.20 -1.69
C LEU A 87 13.94 1.73 -2.98
N THR A 88 13.14 1.27 -3.94
CA THR A 88 13.59 1.02 -5.31
C THR A 88 13.82 2.35 -6.04
N ILE A 89 14.45 2.29 -7.21
CA ILE A 89 14.63 3.47 -8.05
C ILE A 89 13.27 4.08 -8.46
N ASP A 90 12.28 3.24 -8.81
CA ASP A 90 10.95 3.68 -9.22
C ASP A 90 10.17 4.33 -8.07
N GLU A 91 10.28 3.78 -6.85
CA GLU A 91 9.68 4.39 -5.66
C GLU A 91 10.31 5.76 -5.38
N ILE A 92 11.62 5.90 -5.55
CA ILE A 92 12.33 7.16 -5.34
C ILE A 92 11.96 8.22 -6.37
N THR A 93 11.97 7.88 -7.65
CA THR A 93 11.63 8.83 -8.72
C THR A 93 10.19 9.29 -8.62
N THR A 94 9.27 8.37 -8.25
CA THR A 94 7.84 8.67 -8.11
C THR A 94 7.54 9.51 -6.87
N HIS A 95 8.17 9.21 -5.73
CA HIS A 95 7.73 9.79 -4.44
C HIS A 95 8.67 10.86 -3.88
N LEU A 96 9.94 10.89 -4.28
CA LEU A 96 10.94 11.86 -3.79
C LEU A 96 11.34 12.89 -4.86
N ASN A 97 10.75 12.82 -6.07
CA ASN A 97 10.95 13.77 -7.16
C ASN A 97 12.43 14.02 -7.52
N ILE A 98 13.25 12.97 -7.42
CA ILE A 98 14.65 12.96 -7.84
C ILE A 98 14.80 12.08 -9.09
N ASP A 99 15.51 12.57 -10.11
CA ASP A 99 15.70 11.81 -11.35
C ASP A 99 16.59 10.57 -11.14
N ALA A 100 16.36 9.53 -11.94
CA ALA A 100 17.13 8.30 -11.90
C ALA A 100 18.62 8.53 -12.15
N LYS A 101 18.99 9.37 -13.12
CA LYS A 101 20.40 9.68 -13.42
C LYS A 101 21.06 10.38 -12.25
N GLU A 102 20.32 11.26 -11.59
CA GLU A 102 20.81 12.00 -10.44
C GLU A 102 21.04 11.09 -9.23
N LEU A 103 20.08 10.21 -8.94
CA LEU A 103 20.25 9.18 -7.90
C LEU A 103 21.49 8.32 -8.16
N LEU A 104 21.67 7.85 -9.39
CA LEU A 104 22.86 7.07 -9.77
C LEU A 104 24.16 7.85 -9.60
N THR A 105 24.14 9.16 -9.84
CA THR A 105 25.29 10.04 -9.60
C THR A 105 25.60 10.16 -8.11
N LEU A 106 24.59 10.31 -7.25
CA LEU A 106 24.75 10.33 -5.80
C LEU A 106 25.35 9.01 -5.27
N VAL A 107 24.91 7.88 -5.84
CA VAL A 107 25.48 6.56 -5.53
C VAL A 107 26.93 6.46 -5.98
N ALA A 108 27.26 6.90 -7.20
CA ALA A 108 28.63 6.90 -7.71
C ALA A 108 29.58 7.78 -6.88
N LYS A 109 29.03 8.83 -6.22
CA LYS A 109 29.75 9.70 -5.28
C LYS A 109 29.79 9.15 -3.84
N HIS A 110 29.26 7.95 -3.60
CA HIS A 110 29.15 7.33 -2.27
C HIS A 110 28.32 8.13 -1.24
N LEU A 111 27.41 8.99 -1.71
CA LEU A 111 26.52 9.78 -0.85
C LEU A 111 25.26 9.01 -0.45
N VAL A 112 24.83 8.05 -1.28
CA VAL A 112 23.65 7.22 -1.03
C VAL A 112 24.06 5.75 -0.93
N ARG A 113 23.70 5.11 0.18
CA ARG A 113 23.94 3.67 0.36
C ARG A 113 22.97 2.84 -0.46
N VAL A 114 23.47 1.72 -0.96
CA VAL A 114 22.72 0.74 -1.77
C VAL A 114 22.85 -0.64 -1.15
N ARG A 115 21.78 -1.43 -1.19
CA ARG A 115 21.80 -2.86 -0.90
C ARG A 115 21.05 -3.63 -1.99
N CYS A 116 21.49 -4.84 -2.28
CA CYS A 116 20.79 -5.74 -3.19
C CYS A 116 20.08 -6.83 -2.40
N ILE A 117 18.78 -7.00 -2.63
CA ILE A 117 17.97 -8.07 -2.04
C ILE A 117 17.22 -8.74 -3.18
N ALA A 118 17.37 -10.06 -3.32
CA ALA A 118 16.68 -10.84 -4.36
C ALA A 118 16.80 -10.22 -5.76
N TYR A 119 18.02 -9.87 -6.17
CA TYR A 119 18.34 -9.25 -7.47
C TYR A 119 17.72 -7.86 -7.71
N THR A 120 17.14 -7.24 -6.67
CA THR A 120 16.61 -5.88 -6.73
C THR A 120 17.48 -4.94 -5.90
N ASN A 121 17.88 -3.81 -6.50
CA ASN A 121 18.64 -2.77 -5.82
C ASN A 121 17.69 -1.86 -5.03
N TYR A 122 18.06 -1.62 -3.78
CA TYR A 122 17.38 -0.69 -2.89
C TYR A 122 18.35 0.37 -2.41
N TYR A 123 17.87 1.61 -2.36
CA TYR A 123 18.63 2.79 -2.00
C TYR A 123 18.14 3.32 -0.65
N CYS A 124 19.07 3.80 0.17
CA CYS A 124 18.74 4.28 1.51
C CYS A 124 17.96 5.60 1.44
N LYS A 125 16.70 5.58 1.89
CA LYS A 125 15.81 6.74 1.84
C LYS A 125 16.38 7.94 2.61
N LYS A 126 16.92 7.71 3.81
CA LYS A 126 17.46 8.77 4.67
C LYS A 126 18.58 9.56 3.99
N ASP A 127 19.46 8.86 3.28
CA ASP A 127 20.60 9.46 2.59
C ASP A 127 20.10 10.33 1.43
N VAL A 128 19.14 9.84 0.64
CA VAL A 128 18.49 10.60 -0.44
C VAL A 128 17.81 11.86 0.10
N GLU A 129 17.00 11.74 1.16
CA GLU A 129 16.31 12.88 1.79
C GLU A 129 17.28 13.89 2.41
N GLN A 130 18.46 13.45 2.86
CA GLN A 130 19.51 14.34 3.35
C GLN A 130 20.10 15.17 2.21
N GLU A 131 20.38 14.55 1.07
CA GLU A 131 20.90 15.24 -0.13
C GLU A 131 19.89 16.24 -0.70
N ILE A 132 18.61 15.88 -0.76
CA ILE A 132 17.54 16.80 -1.21
C ILE A 132 17.51 18.05 -0.31
N ARG A 133 17.45 17.86 1.01
CA ARG A 133 17.43 18.97 1.98
C ARG A 133 18.69 19.83 1.94
N TRP A 134 19.86 19.21 1.74
CA TRP A 134 21.11 19.96 1.62
C TRP A 134 21.08 20.89 0.41
N ARG A 135 20.57 20.42 -0.73
CA ARG A 135 20.43 21.23 -1.94
C ARG A 135 19.41 22.36 -1.78
N GLU A 136 18.25 22.07 -1.21
CA GLU A 136 17.22 23.09 -0.94
C GLU A 136 17.72 24.23 -0.02
N SER A 137 18.71 23.96 0.84
CA SER A 137 19.30 24.96 1.74
C SER A 137 20.51 25.71 1.19
N HIS A 138 21.05 25.29 0.03
CA HIS A 138 22.26 25.85 -0.58
C HIS A 138 22.02 26.33 -2.03
N VAL A 139 20.75 26.49 -2.40
CA VAL A 139 20.26 27.20 -3.60
C VAL A 139 19.70 28.55 -3.16
#